data_AF-A0A8J2XUJ3-F1
#
_entry.id   AF-A0A8J2XUJ3-F1
#
_cell.length_a   1.000
_cell.length_b   1.000
_cell.length_c   1.000
_cell.angle_alpha   90.00
_cell.angle_beta   90.00
_cell.angle_gamma   90.00
#
_symmetry.space_group_name_H-M   'P 1'
#
loop_
_entity.id
_entity.type
_entity.pdbx_description
1 polymer ?
#
loop_
_entity_poly.entity_id
_entity_poly.type
_entity_poly.pdbx_seq_one_letter_code
_entity_poly.pdbx_strand_id
1 'polypeptide(L)'
;MANTLVDLTRELLNSGVFNHLPDNEIARLHWMILQGQRDEMVSLQPLFSYWYRGDYYSSNASARLLQQCNEYLQRMGQPLIDVYGEEFYEA
;
A
#
# COMPACT_ATOMS: atom_id res chain seq x y z
N MET A 1 17.59 -7.20 2.80
CA MET A 1 17.47 -5.98 1.98
C MET A 1 16.25 -5.23 2.48
N ALA A 2 16.39 -3.94 2.82
CA ALA A 2 15.25 -3.13 3.20
C ALA A 2 14.51 -2.75 1.90
N ASN A 3 13.33 -3.31 1.66
CA ASN A 3 12.50 -2.89 0.53
C ASN A 3 12.14 -1.42 0.72
N THR A 4 12.31 -0.61 -0.32
CA THR A 4 11.92 0.80 -0.25
C THR A 4 10.40 0.92 -0.32
N LEU A 5 9.86 2.08 0.06
CA LEU A 5 8.44 2.39 -0.08
C LEU A 5 7.93 2.13 -1.51
N VAL A 6 8.76 2.47 -2.50
CA VAL A 6 8.43 2.33 -3.92
C VAL A 6 8.41 0.86 -4.33
N ASP A 7 9.35 0.05 -3.86
CA ASP A 7 9.38 -1.39 -4.11
C ASP A 7 8.14 -2.08 -3.53
N LEU A 8 7.80 -1.79 -2.27
CA LEU A 8 6.60 -2.34 -1.62
C LEU A 8 5.33 -1.92 -2.35
N THR A 9 5.19 -0.65 -2.73
CA THR A 9 4.03 -0.16 -3.49
C THR A 9 3.89 -0.89 -4.83
N ARG A 10 5.01 -1.15 -5.51
CA ARG A 10 5.01 -1.89 -6.77
C ARG A 10 4.61 -3.35 -6.58
N GLU A 11 5.07 -4.00 -5.52
CA GLU A 11 4.66 -5.37 -5.18
C GLU A 11 3.16 -5.44 -4.88
N LEU A 12 2.63 -4.49 -4.10
CA LEU A 12 1.19 -4.39 -3.84
C LEU A 12 0.38 -4.27 -5.13
N LEU A 13 0.81 -3.39 -6.03
CA LEU A 13 0.14 -3.20 -7.32
C LEU A 13 0.17 -4.47 -8.18
N ASN A 14 1.32 -5.16 -8.26
CA ASN A 14 1.42 -6.42 -9.00
C ASN A 14 0.63 -7.57 -8.35
N SER A 15 0.43 -7.53 -7.04
CA SER A 15 -0.31 -8.57 -6.30
C SER A 15 -1.83 -8.42 -6.39
N GLY A 16 -2.33 -7.33 -6.99
CA GLY A 16 -3.74 -7.05 -7.17
C GLY A 16 -4.42 -6.35 -5.98
N VAL A 17 -3.67 -5.91 -4.97
CA VAL A 17 -4.21 -5.23 -3.77
C VAL A 17 -4.98 -3.96 -4.12
N PHE A 18 -4.63 -3.31 -5.23
CA PHE A 18 -5.30 -2.10 -5.69
C PHE A 18 -6.35 -2.33 -6.79
N ASN A 19 -6.65 -3.57 -7.19
CA ASN A 19 -7.52 -3.85 -8.36
C ASN A 19 -8.95 -3.30 -8.23
N HIS A 20 -9.42 -3.02 -7.01
CA HIS A 20 -10.72 -2.42 -6.76
C HIS A 20 -10.72 -0.89 -6.96
N LEU A 21 -9.54 -0.26 -7.07
CA LEU A 21 -9.40 1.16 -7.32
C LEU A 21 -9.70 1.48 -8.80
N PRO A 22 -10.27 2.66 -9.08
CA PRO A 22 -10.54 3.07 -10.45
C PRO A 22 -9.24 3.33 -11.23
N ASP A 23 -9.29 3.16 -12.55
CA ASP A 23 -8.10 3.22 -13.44
C ASP A 23 -7.31 4.52 -13.32
N ASN A 24 -7.97 5.65 -13.03
CA ASN A 24 -7.30 6.94 -12.83
C ASN A 24 -6.43 6.95 -11.56
N GLU A 25 -6.84 6.28 -10.50
CA GLU A 25 -6.08 6.15 -9.25
C GLU A 25 -4.93 5.15 -9.44
N ILE A 26 -5.14 4.07 -10.19
CA ILE A 26 -4.07 3.14 -10.59
C ILE A 26 -3.01 3.85 -11.44
N ALA A 27 -3.43 4.64 -12.44
CA ALA A 27 -2.51 5.43 -13.26
C ALA A 27 -1.73 6.45 -12.43
N ARG A 28 -2.36 7.07 -11.42
CA ARG A 28 -1.69 7.98 -10.47
C ARG A 28 -0.67 7.24 -9.62
N LEU A 29 -1.00 6.05 -9.10
CA LEU A 29 -0.07 5.18 -8.36
C LEU A 29 1.15 4.83 -9.21
N HIS A 30 0.96 4.43 -10.47
CA HIS A 30 2.04 4.18 -11.40
C HIS A 30 2.93 5.40 -11.63
N TRP A 31 2.32 6.58 -11.82
CA TRP A 31 3.07 7.82 -11.98
C TRP A 31 3.91 8.13 -10.73
N MET A 32 3.36 7.98 -9.53
CA MET A 32 4.10 8.19 -8.28
C MET A 32 5.28 7.22 -8.12
N ILE A 33 5.11 5.95 -8.48
CA ILE A 33 6.19 4.96 -8.49
C ILE A 33 7.32 5.39 -9.44
N LEU A 34 6.97 5.88 -10.63
CA LEU A 34 7.95 6.36 -11.62
C LEU A 34 8.69 7.62 -11.15
N GLN A 35 8.02 8.53 -10.45
CA GLN A 35 8.65 9.72 -9.87
C GLN A 35 9.65 9.34 -8.77
N GLY A 36 9.31 8.37 -7.92
CA GLY A 36 10.18 7.92 -6.82
C GLY A 36 11.45 7.21 -7.28
N GLN A 37 11.49 6.74 -8.53
CA GLN A 37 12.70 6.20 -9.15
C GLN A 37 13.63 7.29 -9.73
N ARG A 38 13.14 8.52 -9.89
CA ARG A 38 13.87 9.64 -10.52
C ARG A 38 14.57 10.56 -9.52
N ASP A 39 14.75 10.12 -8.27
CA ASP A 39 15.43 10.87 -7.20
C ASP A 39 14.66 12.14 -6.73
N GLU A 40 13.48 12.42 -7.29
CA GLU A 40 12.57 13.40 -6.71
C GLU A 40 11.97 12.82 -5.43
N MET A 41 12.14 13.50 -4.30
CA MET A 41 11.55 13.12 -3.01
C MET A 41 10.04 12.91 -3.16
N VAL A 42 9.62 11.67 -3.42
CA VAL A 42 8.22 11.32 -3.39
C VAL A 42 7.75 11.51 -1.96
N SER A 43 6.76 12.39 -1.82
CA SER A 43 6.07 12.56 -0.56
C SER A 43 5.54 11.19 -0.12
N LEU A 44 5.89 10.75 1.08
CA LEU A 44 5.55 9.40 1.57
C LEU A 44 4.05 9.30 1.87
N GLN A 45 3.44 10.41 2.26
CA GLN A 45 2.04 10.51 2.71
C GLN A 45 0.99 10.00 1.71
N PRO A 46 1.01 10.37 0.42
CA PRO A 46 -0.02 9.91 -0.50
C PRO A 46 0.14 8.41 -0.82
N LEU A 47 1.36 7.86 -0.80
CA LEU A 47 1.58 6.43 -0.97
C LEU A 47 1.02 5.64 0.22
N PHE A 48 1.25 6.09 1.45
CA PHE A 48 0.62 5.48 2.62
C PHE A 48 -0.91 5.52 2.56
N SER A 49 -1.49 6.63 2.10
CA SER A 49 -2.94 6.73 1.91
C SER A 49 -3.49 5.66 0.94
N TYR A 50 -2.73 5.28 -0.09
CA TYR A 50 -3.13 4.16 -0.95
C TYR A 50 -2.99 2.82 -0.25
N TRP A 51 -1.94 2.62 0.54
CA TRP A 51 -1.75 1.38 1.30
C TRP A 51 -2.91 1.12 2.26
N TYR A 52 -3.39 2.12 2.99
CA TYR A 52 -4.57 1.94 3.88
C TYR A 52 -5.87 1.62 3.13
N ARG A 53 -5.94 1.93 1.84
CA ARG A 53 -7.10 1.61 0.99
C ARG A 53 -6.92 0.30 0.23
N GLY A 54 -5.78 -0.37 0.38
CA GLY A 54 -5.51 -1.63 -0.30
C GLY A 54 -6.42 -2.76 0.18
N ASP A 55 -6.86 -3.59 -0.75
CA ASP A 55 -7.56 -4.84 -0.43
C ASP A 55 -6.53 -5.97 -0.28
N TYR A 56 -6.17 -6.23 0.98
CA TYR A 56 -5.23 -7.29 1.35
C TYR A 56 -5.90 -8.66 1.56
N TYR A 57 -7.19 -8.80 1.26
CA TYR A 57 -7.93 -10.05 1.39
C TYR A 57 -8.12 -10.76 0.05
N SER A 58 -8.16 -10.01 -1.05
CA SER A 58 -8.43 -10.55 -2.39
C SER A 58 -7.28 -11.35 -3.03
N SER A 59 -6.09 -11.43 -2.41
CA SER A 59 -4.93 -12.13 -3.01
C SER A 59 -4.10 -12.91 -1.98
N ASN A 60 -3.67 -14.12 -2.34
CA ASN A 60 -2.86 -14.99 -1.47
C ASN A 60 -1.48 -14.41 -1.13
N ALA A 61 -0.97 -13.46 -1.91
CA ALA A 61 0.30 -12.78 -1.63
C ALA A 61 0.17 -11.68 -0.54
N SER A 62 -1.06 -11.28 -0.22
CA SER A 62 -1.34 -10.07 0.53
C SER A 62 -0.97 -10.13 2.00
N ALA A 63 -1.04 -11.29 2.66
CA ALA A 63 -0.69 -11.40 4.09
C ALA A 63 0.78 -11.09 4.35
N ARG A 64 1.68 -11.57 3.49
CA ARG A 64 3.11 -11.28 3.56
C ARG A 64 3.41 -9.82 3.20
N LEU A 65 2.69 -9.25 2.25
CA LEU A 65 2.86 -7.85 1.84
C LEU A 65 2.33 -6.89 2.91
N LEU A 66 1.19 -7.20 3.52
CA LEU A 66 0.61 -6.48 4.65
C LEU A 66 1.59 -6.42 5.82
N GLN A 67 2.19 -7.55 6.19
CA GLN A 67 3.20 -7.59 7.25
C GLN A 67 4.37 -6.65 6.94
N GLN A 68 4.92 -6.71 5.73
CA GLN A 68 6.01 -5.82 5.31
C GLN A 68 5.62 -4.35 5.30
N CYS A 69 4.38 -4.03 4.89
CA CYS A 69 3.84 -2.66 4.95
C CYS A 69 3.76 -2.18 6.40
N ASN A 70 3.24 -3.01 7.30
CA ASN A 70 3.12 -2.70 8.72
C ASN A 70 4.47 -2.51 9.41
N GLU A 71 5.46 -3.34 9.11
CA GLU A 71 6.84 -3.13 9.59
C GLU A 71 7.42 -1.81 9.10
N TYR A 72 7.17 -1.43 7.84
CA TYR A 72 7.62 -0.17 7.29
C TYR A 72 6.93 1.03 7.96
N LEU A 73 5.60 0.98 8.10
CA LEU A 73 4.80 2.01 8.75
C LEU A 73 5.22 2.23 10.20
N GLN A 74 5.45 1.15 10.95
CA GLN A 74 5.91 1.22 12.33
C GLN A 74 7.27 1.93 12.47
N ARG A 75 8.22 1.63 11.57
CA ARG A 75 9.53 2.31 11.54
C ARG A 75 9.42 3.80 11.25
N MET A 76 8.38 4.21 10.53
CA MET A 76 8.09 5.60 10.18
C MET A 76 7.16 6.29 11.18
N GLY A 77 6.79 5.63 12.29
CA GLY A 77 5.85 6.15 13.29
C GLY A 77 4.42 6.33 12.77
N GLN A 78 4.04 5.62 11.71
CA GLN A 78 2.70 5.62 11.13
C GLN A 78 1.84 4.51 11.76
N PRO A 79 0.50 4.67 11.78
CA PRO A 79 -0.38 3.61 12.26
C PRO A 79 -0.28 2.36 11.38
N LEU A 80 -0.50 1.19 11.97
CA LEU A 80 -0.54 -0.06 11.20
C LEU A 80 -1.80 -0.08 10.32
N ILE A 81 -1.73 -0.78 9.19
CA ILE A 81 -2.90 -1.14 8.39
C ILE A 81 -3.67 -2.17 9.20
N ASP A 82 -4.76 -1.71 9.81
CA ASP A 82 -5.69 -2.56 10.51
C ASP A 82 -6.77 -2.99 9.53
N VAL A 83 -6.64 -4.23 9.07
CA VAL A 83 -7.62 -4.86 8.18
C VAL A 83 -8.80 -5.44 8.97
N TYR A 84 -8.77 -5.43 10.32
CA TYR A 84 -9.85 -5.89 11.20
C TYR A 84 -10.97 -4.84 11.43
N GLY A 85 -11.08 -3.85 10.55
CA GLY A 85 -12.04 -2.75 10.65
C GLY A 85 -13.47 -3.04 10.14
N GLU A 86 -13.89 -4.30 10.04
CA GLU A 86 -15.33 -4.62 10.05
C GLU A 86 -15.72 -4.95 11.50
N GLU A 87 -15.97 -3.90 12.28
CA GLU A 87 -16.80 -4.03 13.45
C GLU A 87 -18.18 -4.51 12.98
N PHE A 88 -18.43 -5.80 13.24
CA PHE A 88 -19.74 -6.41 13.35
C PHE A 88 -20.70 -5.45 14.07
N TYR A 89 -21.52 -4.72 13.32
CA TYR A 89 -22.78 -4.21 13.87
C TYR A 89 -23.86 -5.21 13.52
N GLU A 90 -24.05 -6.18 14.43
CA GLU A 90 -25.33 -6.86 14.58
C GLU A 90 -26.40 -5.79 14.85
N ALA A 91 -27.41 -5.73 13.98
CA ALA A 91 -28.65 -4.98 14.18
C ALA A 91 -29.84 -5.91 13.89
#